data_AF-A0A2N1KIG3-F1
#
_entry.id   AF-A0A2N1KIG3-F1
#
_cell.length_a   1.000
_cell.length_b   1.000
_cell.length_c   1.000
_cell.angle_alpha   90.00
_cell.angle_beta   90.00
_cell.angle_gamma   90.00
#
_symmetry.space_group_name_H-M   'P 1'
#
loop_
_entity.id
_entity.type
_entity.pdbx_description
1 polymer ?
#
loop_
_entity_poly.entity_id
_entity_poly.type
_entity_poly.pdbx_seq_one_letter_code
_entity_poly.pdbx_strand_id
1 'polypeptide(L)'
;MVTLRYSPFSPEDVEKIRSIFNQYALGLGIDLSFQNFEHELQILPELYGSPAGCVILAEDENDQVVGCVALKPLKESGICEMKRLFVHPSQRGTGLGRKLAEEVIHYATKAGYQTMKLDSLERLTSAIRLYQSLGFEPTEPYVFNPLAEVVYMKLDL
;
A
#
# COMPACT_ATOMS: atom_id res chain seq x y z
N MET A 1 12.55 4.36 17.91
CA MET A 1 12.15 5.37 16.88
C MET A 1 11.82 4.63 15.58
N VAL A 2 10.82 5.06 14.78
CA VAL A 2 10.46 4.37 13.52
C VAL A 2 11.14 5.05 12.32
N THR A 3 11.76 4.26 11.46
CA THR A 3 12.40 4.69 10.20
C THR A 3 11.65 4.13 8.99
N LEU A 4 11.69 4.85 7.86
CA LEU A 4 11.15 4.37 6.58
C LEU A 4 12.30 3.97 5.65
N ARG A 5 12.16 2.83 4.98
CA ARG A 5 13.10 2.43 3.93
C ARG A 5 12.40 1.73 2.77
N TYR A 6 13.00 1.83 1.59
CA TYR A 6 12.58 1.10 0.41
C TYR A 6 13.13 -0.33 0.44
N SER A 7 12.28 -1.30 0.12
CA SER A 7 12.73 -2.69 0.01
C SER A 7 13.52 -2.91 -1.29
N PRO A 8 14.75 -3.47 -1.25
CA PRO A 8 15.43 -3.97 -2.44
C PRO A 8 14.91 -5.34 -2.90
N PHE A 9 13.89 -5.91 -2.25
CA PHE A 9 13.41 -7.27 -2.49
C PHE A 9 14.50 -8.35 -2.34
N SER A 10 15.39 -8.19 -1.36
CA SER A 10 16.25 -9.30 -0.93
C SER A 10 15.41 -10.46 -0.37
N PRO A 11 15.93 -11.69 -0.29
CA PRO A 11 15.16 -12.81 0.27
C PRO A 11 14.57 -12.52 1.67
N GLU A 12 15.35 -11.89 2.56
CA GLU A 12 14.89 -11.47 3.89
C GLU A 12 13.76 -10.44 3.82
N ASP A 13 13.87 -9.47 2.90
CA ASP A 13 12.84 -8.45 2.73
C ASP A 13 11.56 -9.02 2.17
N VAL A 14 11.65 -9.97 1.25
CA VAL A 14 10.48 -10.69 0.73
C VAL A 14 9.76 -11.42 1.87
N GLU A 15 10.47 -12.01 2.82
CA GLU A 15 9.87 -12.62 4.02
C GLU A 15 9.21 -11.58 4.92
N LYS A 16 9.87 -10.44 5.17
CA LYS A 16 9.30 -9.31 5.93
C LYS A 16 8.02 -8.76 5.29
N ILE A 17 8.02 -8.57 3.97
CA ILE A 17 6.86 -8.11 3.19
C ILE A 17 5.72 -9.11 3.29
N ARG A 18 6.00 -10.41 3.08
CA ARG A 18 4.98 -11.46 3.22
C ARG A 18 4.37 -11.47 4.61
N SER A 19 5.19 -11.35 5.65
CA SER A 19 4.72 -11.31 7.04
C SER A 19 3.79 -10.13 7.28
N ILE A 20 4.18 -8.91 6.93
CA ILE A 20 3.36 -7.71 7.18
C ILE A 20 2.10 -7.66 6.29
N PHE A 21 2.16 -8.18 5.06
CA PHE A 21 0.98 -8.30 4.20
C PHE A 21 -0.02 -9.33 4.76
N ASN A 22 0.46 -10.44 5.31
CA ASN A 22 -0.41 -11.41 6.00
C ASN A 22 -1.06 -10.78 7.24
N GLN A 23 -0.32 -9.99 8.02
CA GLN A 23 -0.90 -9.24 9.15
C GLN A 23 -1.95 -8.23 8.69
N TYR A 24 -1.74 -7.55 7.57
CA TYR A 24 -2.75 -6.69 6.94
C TYR A 24 -4.02 -7.48 6.59
N ALA A 25 -3.87 -8.64 5.92
CA ALA A 25 -4.99 -9.50 5.54
C ALA A 25 -5.81 -9.94 6.77
N LEU A 26 -5.13 -10.43 7.81
CA LEU A 26 -5.74 -10.80 9.08
C LEU A 26 -6.45 -9.61 9.74
N GLY A 27 -5.81 -8.43 9.75
CA GLY A 27 -6.36 -7.22 10.35
C GLY A 27 -7.60 -6.67 9.64
N LEU A 28 -7.81 -6.99 8.36
CA LEU A 28 -9.03 -6.65 7.63
C LEU A 28 -10.22 -7.55 7.96
N GLY A 29 -9.97 -8.73 8.55
CA GLY A 29 -10.98 -9.75 8.79
C GLY A 29 -11.61 -10.28 7.50
N ILE A 30 -10.88 -10.21 6.38
CA ILE A 30 -11.33 -10.71 5.07
C ILE A 30 -10.47 -11.89 4.70
N ASP A 31 -11.11 -12.94 4.20
CA ASP A 31 -10.40 -14.01 3.53
C ASP A 31 -9.91 -13.53 2.16
N LEU A 32 -8.65 -13.09 2.11
CA LEU A 32 -7.97 -12.70 0.88
C LEU A 32 -7.42 -13.89 0.10
N SER A 33 -7.50 -15.13 0.62
CA SER A 33 -6.96 -16.32 -0.05
C SER A 33 -7.57 -16.55 -1.45
N PHE A 34 -8.82 -16.12 -1.64
CA PHE A 34 -9.53 -16.20 -2.91
C PHE A 34 -9.24 -15.06 -3.91
N GLN A 35 -8.42 -14.06 -3.54
CA GLN A 35 -8.24 -12.82 -4.32
C GLN A 35 -6.85 -12.68 -4.96
N ASN A 36 -6.28 -13.75 -5.52
CA ASN A 36 -4.90 -13.72 -6.05
C ASN A 36 -3.85 -13.25 -5.02
N PHE A 37 -4.18 -13.19 -3.71
CA PHE A 37 -3.27 -12.65 -2.70
C PHE A 37 -2.08 -13.58 -2.49
N GLU A 38 -2.32 -14.89 -2.42
CA GLU A 38 -1.23 -15.88 -2.38
C GLU A 38 -0.32 -15.77 -3.61
N HIS A 39 -0.90 -15.56 -4.79
CA HIS A 39 -0.13 -15.35 -6.00
C HIS A 39 0.67 -14.04 -5.92
N GLU A 40 0.07 -12.93 -5.47
CA GLU A 40 0.78 -11.66 -5.23
C GLU A 40 1.98 -11.84 -4.30
N LEU A 41 1.84 -12.62 -3.22
CA LEU A 41 2.94 -12.91 -2.30
C LEU A 41 4.07 -13.75 -2.93
N GLN A 42 3.80 -14.46 -4.02
CA GLN A 42 4.80 -15.23 -4.77
C GLN A 42 5.58 -14.36 -5.76
N ILE A 43 4.94 -13.32 -6.31
CA ILE A 43 5.51 -12.47 -7.36
C ILE A 43 5.71 -11.00 -6.94
N LEU A 44 6.11 -10.80 -5.67
CA LEU A 44 6.29 -9.46 -5.09
C LEU A 44 7.27 -8.58 -5.89
N PRO A 45 8.47 -9.05 -6.27
CA PRO A 45 9.40 -8.24 -7.06
C PRO A 45 8.87 -7.89 -8.45
N GLU A 46 8.08 -8.75 -9.08
CA GLU A 46 7.50 -8.51 -10.40
C GLU A 46 6.38 -7.46 -10.34
N LEU A 47 5.61 -7.43 -9.25
CA LEU A 47 4.51 -6.48 -9.08
C LEU A 47 4.98 -5.12 -8.56
N TYR A 48 5.91 -5.12 -7.61
CA TYR A 48 6.28 -3.94 -6.84
C TYR A 48 7.76 -3.55 -7.00
N GLY A 49 8.50 -4.22 -7.89
CA GLY A 49 9.91 -3.94 -8.12
C GLY A 49 10.19 -2.60 -8.79
N SER A 50 11.34 -2.03 -8.45
CA SER A 50 11.91 -0.86 -9.12
C SER A 50 12.19 -1.17 -10.62
N PRO A 51 12.05 -0.19 -11.53
CA PRO A 51 11.75 1.22 -11.30
C PRO A 51 10.25 1.58 -11.32
N ALA A 52 9.37 0.63 -11.63
CA ALA A 52 7.95 0.90 -11.82
C ALA A 52 7.12 0.81 -10.52
N GLY A 53 7.66 0.18 -9.48
CA GLY A 53 7.00 0.01 -8.20
C GLY A 53 7.95 0.17 -7.02
N CYS A 54 7.37 0.16 -5.83
CA CYS A 54 8.14 -0.03 -4.60
C CYS A 54 7.30 -0.67 -3.50
N VAL A 55 7.98 -1.20 -2.48
CA VAL A 55 7.43 -1.38 -1.14
C VAL A 55 8.26 -0.57 -0.17
N ILE A 56 7.61 0.29 0.62
CA ILE A 56 8.23 1.04 1.70
C ILE A 56 7.87 0.35 3.00
N LEU A 57 8.88 0.01 3.79
CA LEU A 57 8.76 -0.61 5.11
C LEU A 57 9.03 0.43 6.19
N ALA A 58 8.21 0.40 7.25
CA ALA A 58 8.45 1.13 8.47
C ALA A 58 9.04 0.17 9.52
N GLU A 59 10.27 0.42 9.96
CA GLU A 59 10.97 -0.42 10.93
C GLU A 59 11.16 0.32 12.25
N ASP A 60 11.00 -0.41 13.36
CA ASP A 60 11.36 0.10 14.68
C ASP A 60 12.86 -0.07 14.97
N GLU A 61 13.28 0.24 16.20
CA GLU A 61 14.69 0.19 16.61
C GLU A 61 15.26 -1.22 16.78
N ASN A 62 14.42 -2.26 16.65
CA ASN A 62 14.82 -3.66 16.71
C ASN A 62 14.67 -4.35 15.34
N ASP A 63 14.67 -3.57 14.26
CA ASP A 63 14.49 -4.03 12.87
C ASP A 63 13.15 -4.75 12.63
N GLN A 64 12.14 -4.53 13.48
CA GLN A 64 10.81 -5.09 13.28
C GLN A 64 9.99 -4.21 12.35
N VAL A 65 9.42 -4.82 11.31
CA VAL A 65 8.49 -4.14 10.42
C VAL A 65 7.17 -3.90 11.15
N VAL A 66 6.86 -2.64 11.40
CA VAL A 66 5.67 -2.17 12.11
C VAL A 66 4.68 -1.44 11.19
N GLY A 67 4.97 -1.35 9.90
CA GLY A 67 4.07 -0.83 8.89
C GLY A 67 4.65 -0.94 7.49
N CYS A 68 3.81 -0.78 6.49
CA CYS A 68 4.22 -0.79 5.09
C CYS A 68 3.25 -0.02 4.20
N VAL A 69 3.71 0.30 2.99
CA VAL A 69 2.87 0.67 1.85
C VAL A 69 3.53 0.21 0.57
N ALA A 70 2.74 -0.15 -0.43
CA ALA A 70 3.21 -0.61 -1.72
C ALA A 70 2.69 0.28 -2.85
N LEU A 71 3.43 0.32 -3.95
CA LEU A 71 3.06 0.97 -5.19
C LEU A 71 3.37 0.05 -6.37
N LYS A 72 2.42 -0.09 -7.28
CA LYS A 72 2.63 -0.76 -8.56
C LYS A 72 2.10 0.06 -9.74
N PRO A 73 2.62 -0.13 -10.96
CA PRO A 73 2.05 0.48 -12.15
C PRO A 73 0.66 -0.10 -12.45
N LEU A 74 -0.21 0.70 -13.08
CA LEU A 74 -1.39 0.21 -13.79
C LEU A 74 -1.10 0.04 -15.28
N LYS A 75 -2.02 -0.63 -16.00
CA LYS A 75 -1.90 -0.86 -17.44
C LYS A 75 -1.90 0.45 -18.24
N GLU A 76 -2.61 1.46 -17.74
CA GLU A 76 -2.65 2.79 -18.33
C GLU A 76 -1.36 3.56 -18.01
N SER A 77 -0.75 4.14 -19.04
CA SER A 77 0.51 4.87 -18.91
C SER A 77 0.36 6.07 -17.99
N GLY A 78 1.39 6.35 -17.18
CA GLY A 78 1.37 7.47 -16.24
C GLY A 78 0.50 7.24 -15.00
N ILE A 79 -0.12 6.06 -14.82
CA ILE A 79 -0.95 5.77 -13.65
C ILE A 79 -0.33 4.66 -12.79
N CYS A 80 -0.26 4.91 -11.49
CA CYS A 80 0.13 3.94 -10.48
C CYS A 80 -1.01 3.67 -9.50
N GLU A 81 -0.83 2.63 -8.68
CA GLU A 81 -1.77 2.24 -7.64
C GLU A 81 -1.06 2.12 -6.29
N MET A 82 -1.54 2.85 -5.28
CA MET A 82 -1.16 2.62 -3.89
C MET A 82 -1.90 1.39 -3.37
N LYS A 83 -1.17 0.42 -2.81
CA LYS A 83 -1.75 -0.76 -2.18
C LYS A 83 -1.11 -1.05 -0.83
N ARG A 84 -1.79 -1.90 -0.04
CA ARG A 84 -1.23 -2.53 1.17
C ARG A 84 -0.71 -1.52 2.21
N LEU A 85 -1.34 -0.34 2.31
CA LEU A 85 -1.04 0.60 3.40
C LEU A 85 -1.50 -0.03 4.72
N PHE A 86 -0.55 -0.34 5.60
CA PHE A 86 -0.80 -0.97 6.88
C PHE A 86 0.10 -0.40 7.96
N VAL A 87 -0.47 -0.28 9.17
CA VAL A 87 0.25 0.08 10.39
C VAL A 87 -0.14 -0.89 11.48
N HIS A 88 0.87 -1.52 12.09
CA HIS A 88 0.70 -2.44 13.19
C HIS A 88 -0.09 -1.75 14.33
N PRO A 89 -1.02 -2.45 15.01
CA PRO A 89 -1.85 -1.85 16.05
C PRO A 89 -1.10 -1.06 17.13
N SER A 90 0.10 -1.51 17.51
CA SER A 90 0.96 -0.82 18.51
C SER A 90 1.47 0.55 18.05
N GLN A 91 1.44 0.85 16.75
CA GLN A 91 1.92 2.11 16.17
C GLN A 91 0.78 2.98 15.62
N ARG A 92 -0.48 2.64 15.86
CA ARG A 92 -1.63 3.46 15.42
C ARG A 92 -1.72 4.76 16.24
N GLY A 93 -2.27 5.81 15.64
CA GLY A 93 -2.38 7.13 16.28
C GLY A 93 -1.08 7.93 16.35
N THR A 94 0.05 7.38 15.91
CA THR A 94 1.37 8.05 15.88
C THR A 94 1.59 8.93 14.65
N GLY A 95 0.67 8.89 13.68
CA GLY A 95 0.84 9.50 12.36
C GLY A 95 1.64 8.65 11.36
N LEU A 96 2.07 7.44 11.70
CA LEU A 96 2.87 6.58 10.80
C LEU A 96 2.20 6.29 9.44
N GLY A 97 0.88 6.05 9.44
CA GLY A 97 0.14 5.78 8.19
C GLY A 97 0.17 6.97 7.23
N ARG A 98 0.14 8.20 7.76
CA ARG A 98 0.30 9.42 6.96
C ARG A 98 1.71 9.50 6.37
N LYS A 99 2.75 9.27 7.18
CA LYS A 99 4.14 9.31 6.72
C LYS A 99 4.40 8.31 5.60
N LEU A 100 3.88 7.08 5.71
CA LEU A 100 3.97 6.07 4.66
C LEU A 100 3.26 6.52 3.37
N ALA A 101 2.03 7.02 3.49
CA ALA A 101 1.27 7.50 2.34
C ALA A 101 1.95 8.69 1.63
N GLU A 102 2.47 9.66 2.40
CA GLU A 102 3.22 10.80 1.85
C GLU A 102 4.52 10.36 1.15
N GLU A 103 5.25 9.40 1.73
CA GLU A 103 6.50 8.90 1.12
C GLU A 103 6.23 8.17 -0.21
N VAL A 104 5.16 7.36 -0.29
CA VAL A 104 4.85 6.65 -1.54
C VAL A 104 4.30 7.59 -2.62
N ILE A 105 3.58 8.66 -2.26
CA ILE A 105 3.16 9.72 -3.17
C ILE A 105 4.38 10.46 -3.72
N HIS A 106 5.35 10.79 -2.85
CA HIS A 106 6.61 11.41 -3.25
C HIS A 106 7.42 10.52 -4.19
N TYR A 107 7.49 9.21 -3.91
CA TYR A 107 8.12 8.25 -4.82
C TYR A 107 7.43 8.27 -6.19
N ALA A 108 6.09 8.20 -6.23
CA ALA A 108 5.33 8.19 -7.47
C ALA A 108 5.57 9.45 -8.32
N THR A 109 5.57 10.62 -7.67
CA THR A 109 5.84 11.91 -8.31
C THR A 109 7.23 11.94 -8.93
N LYS A 110 8.25 11.48 -8.18
CA LYS A 110 9.63 11.40 -8.67
C LYS A 110 9.81 10.39 -9.81
N ALA A 111 9.03 9.32 -9.81
CA ALA A 111 9.02 8.32 -10.88
C ALA A 111 8.29 8.80 -12.14
N GLY A 112 7.64 9.97 -12.11
CA GLY A 112 6.95 10.58 -13.26
C GLY A 112 5.52 10.08 -13.48
N TYR A 113 4.90 9.46 -12.48
CA TYR A 113 3.46 9.18 -12.52
C TYR A 113 2.67 10.48 -12.47
N GLN A 114 1.55 10.51 -13.20
CA GLN A 114 0.62 11.64 -13.28
C GLN A 114 -0.61 11.43 -12.39
N THR A 115 -0.99 10.17 -12.15
CA THR A 115 -2.13 9.84 -11.29
C THR A 115 -1.79 8.64 -10.42
N MET A 116 -2.18 8.72 -9.15
CA MET A 116 -2.20 7.60 -8.22
C MET A 116 -3.65 7.21 -7.94
N LYS A 117 -3.97 5.94 -8.12
CA LYS A 117 -5.28 5.38 -7.75
C LYS A 117 -5.15 4.49 -6.51
N LEU A 118 -6.25 4.29 -5.80
CA LEU A 118 -6.36 3.29 -4.76
C LEU A 118 -7.80 2.79 -4.64
N ASP A 119 -7.94 1.62 -4.05
CA ASP A 119 -9.21 1.07 -3.59
C ASP A 119 -9.16 0.86 -2.07
N SER A 120 -10.31 1.02 -1.41
CA SER A 120 -10.47 0.77 0.01
C SER A 120 -11.86 0.24 0.30
N LEU A 121 -12.10 -0.18 1.54
CA LEU A 121 -13.39 -0.69 1.97
C LEU A 121 -14.11 0.41 2.74
N GLU A 122 -15.41 0.62 2.48
CA GLU A 122 -16.20 1.72 3.06
C GLU A 122 -16.10 1.78 4.60
N ARG A 123 -16.06 0.62 5.26
CA ARG A 123 -15.91 0.52 6.72
C ARG A 123 -14.56 1.02 7.26
N LEU A 124 -13.52 1.12 6.42
CA LEU A 124 -12.18 1.61 6.81
C LEU A 124 -12.14 3.15 6.84
N THR A 125 -13.06 3.74 7.58
CA THR A 125 -13.29 5.20 7.62
C THR A 125 -12.03 6.01 7.97
N SER A 126 -11.15 5.49 8.84
CA SER A 126 -9.88 6.13 9.18
C SER A 126 -8.92 6.22 7.99
N ALA A 127 -8.86 5.18 7.14
CA ALA A 127 -8.04 5.18 5.94
C ALA A 127 -8.63 6.13 4.89
N ILE A 128 -9.95 6.08 4.69
CA ILE A 128 -10.65 7.00 3.76
C ILE A 128 -10.41 8.46 4.15
N ARG A 129 -10.55 8.82 5.44
CA ARG A 129 -10.26 10.18 5.92
C ARG A 129 -8.81 10.59 5.72
N LEU A 130 -7.87 9.65 5.91
CA LEU A 130 -6.46 9.89 5.60
C LEU A 130 -6.28 10.24 4.12
N TYR A 131 -6.82 9.42 3.21
CA TYR A 131 -6.69 9.67 1.77
C TYR A 131 -7.33 10.99 1.36
N GLN A 132 -8.54 11.29 1.83
CA GLN A 132 -9.21 12.58 1.58
C GLN A 132 -8.36 13.77 2.04
N SER A 133 -7.74 13.66 3.22
CA SER A 133 -6.87 14.72 3.75
C SER A 133 -5.54 14.87 3.00
N LEU A 134 -5.16 13.87 2.19
CA LEU A 134 -4.02 13.91 1.27
C LEU A 134 -4.42 14.39 -0.13
N GLY A 135 -5.68 14.77 -0.34
CA GLY A 135 -6.18 15.27 -1.61
C GLY A 135 -6.76 14.20 -2.54
N PHE A 136 -6.88 12.95 -2.08
CA PHE A 136 -7.57 11.94 -2.88
C PHE A 136 -9.06 12.25 -3.00
N GLU A 137 -9.58 12.16 -4.22
CA GLU A 137 -10.98 12.32 -4.55
C GLU A 137 -11.60 11.01 -5.03
N PRO A 138 -12.93 10.81 -4.90
CA PRO A 138 -13.61 9.64 -5.45
C PRO A 138 -13.40 9.51 -6.97
N THR A 139 -13.33 8.28 -7.49
CA THR A 139 -13.26 7.98 -8.92
C THR A 139 -14.11 6.76 -9.26
N GLU A 140 -14.40 6.57 -10.55
CA GLU A 140 -14.98 5.33 -11.06
C GLU A 140 -14.09 4.12 -10.76
N PRO A 141 -14.67 2.92 -10.57
CA PRO A 141 -13.93 1.67 -10.44
C PRO A 141 -12.97 1.44 -11.62
N TYR A 142 -11.71 1.14 -11.33
CA TYR A 142 -10.67 0.89 -12.33
C TYR A 142 -10.17 -0.57 -12.32
N VAL A 143 -10.58 -1.35 -11.32
CA VAL A 143 -10.34 -2.80 -11.21
C VAL A 143 -11.59 -3.47 -10.67
N PHE A 144 -11.85 -4.69 -11.15
CA PHE A 144 -12.86 -5.55 -10.55
C PHE A 144 -12.42 -5.92 -9.13
N ASN A 145 -13.27 -5.64 -8.15
CA ASN A 145 -13.10 -6.10 -6.77
C ASN A 145 -14.32 -6.96 -6.40
N PRO A 146 -14.13 -8.22 -5.99
CA PRO A 146 -15.26 -9.09 -5.64
C PRO A 146 -15.86 -8.76 -4.27
N LEU A 147 -15.24 -7.86 -3.49
CA LEU A 147 -15.80 -7.40 -2.22
C LEU A 147 -16.91 -6.38 -2.48
N ALA A 148 -17.97 -6.49 -1.69
CA ALA A 148 -18.97 -5.44 -1.60
C ALA A 148 -18.37 -4.19 -0.92
N GLU A 149 -18.98 -3.03 -1.17
CA GLU A 149 -18.67 -1.77 -0.45
C GLU A 149 -17.20 -1.33 -0.60
N VAL A 150 -16.71 -1.35 -1.83
CA VAL A 150 -15.38 -0.88 -2.20
C VAL A 150 -15.50 0.55 -2.73
N VAL A 151 -14.71 1.45 -2.15
CA VAL A 151 -14.53 2.81 -2.66
C VAL A 151 -13.26 2.90 -3.47
N TYR A 152 -13.31 3.68 -4.53
CA TYR A 152 -12.16 3.95 -5.39
C TYR A 152 -11.84 5.44 -5.31
N MET A 153 -10.56 5.75 -5.19
CA MET A 153 -10.09 7.12 -5.09
C MET A 153 -8.89 7.36 -6.01
N LYS A 154 -8.69 8.60 -6.43
CA LYS A 154 -7.52 9.04 -7.20
C LYS A 154 -6.92 10.32 -6.63
N LEU A 155 -5.64 10.51 -6.88
CA LEU A 155 -4.88 11.73 -6.65
C LEU A 155 -4.13 12.05 -7.94
N ASP A 156 -4.28 13.27 -8.44
CA ASP A 156 -3.42 13.79 -9.51
C ASP A 156 -2.11 14.28 -8.88
N LEU A 157 -0.97 13.83 -9.43
CA LEU A 157 0.38 13.97 -8.86
C LEU A 157 1.16 15.16 -9.44
#